data_AF-A0A952BNE5-F1
#
_entry.id   AF-A0A952BNE5-F1
#
_cell.length_a   1.000
_cell.length_b   1.000
_cell.length_c   1.000
_cell.angle_alpha   90.00
_cell.angle_beta   90.00
_cell.angle_gamma   90.00
#
_symmetry.space_group_name_H-M   'P 1'
#
loop_
_entity.id
_entity.type
_entity.pdbx_description
1 polymer ?
#
loop_
_entity_poly.entity_id
_entity_poly.type
_entity_poly.pdbx_seq_one_letter_code
_entity_poly.pdbx_strand_id
1 'polypeptide(L)'
;MKTLICSTCRCSLVRLGVSTDEAATYRYNNQEYRFCCQKCADVFSADPQKYLQIPVDFIVVCPVCLGEKPLQWAVKVTIAGQEAHFCGCPLCSEAFQKNPEFYVKRLAGTIPNEGVVDHEGSSVRAA
;
A
#
# COMPACT_ATOMS: atom_id res chain seq x y z
N MET A 1 0.46 6.30 9.81
CA MET A 1 0.21 4.84 9.75
C MET A 1 1.09 4.24 8.66
N LYS A 2 1.75 3.09 8.89
CA LYS A 2 2.66 2.50 7.90
C LYS A 2 1.90 1.55 6.98
N THR A 3 1.80 1.88 5.71
CA THR A 3 1.20 1.02 4.67
C THR A 3 2.26 0.10 4.08
N LEU A 4 1.88 -1.12 3.72
CA LEU A 4 2.78 -2.05 3.02
C LEU A 4 2.90 -1.65 1.54
N ILE A 5 4.09 -1.19 1.16
CA ILE A 5 4.43 -0.75 -0.20
C ILE A 5 5.48 -1.69 -0.79
N CYS A 6 5.25 -2.16 -2.02
CA CYS A 6 6.21 -2.99 -2.74
C CYS A 6 7.50 -2.20 -3.02
N SER A 7 8.65 -2.71 -2.59
CA SER A 7 9.94 -2.02 -2.77
C SER A 7 10.42 -1.93 -4.23
N THR A 8 9.82 -2.72 -5.12
CA THR A 8 10.15 -2.75 -6.55
C THR A 8 9.27 -1.78 -7.35
N CYS A 9 7.95 -1.97 -7.29
CA CYS A 9 6.99 -1.25 -8.15
C CYS A 9 6.25 -0.12 -7.43
N ARG A 10 6.40 0.01 -6.11
CA ARG A 10 5.74 1.01 -5.24
C ARG A 10 4.21 0.90 -5.17
N CYS A 11 3.62 -0.20 -5.66
CA CYS A 11 2.21 -0.46 -5.44
C CYS A 11 1.92 -0.76 -3.97
N SER A 12 0.77 -0.29 -3.50
CA SER A 12 0.21 -0.66 -2.21
C SER A 12 -0.24 -2.12 -2.24
N LEU A 13 0.27 -2.95 -1.33
CA LEU A 13 -0.14 -4.35 -1.21
C LEU A 13 -1.64 -4.44 -0.89
N VAL A 14 -2.14 -3.58 0.00
CA VAL A 14 -3.57 -3.50 0.34
C VAL A 14 -4.42 -3.15 -0.88
N ARG A 15 -3.99 -2.20 -1.71
CA ARG A 15 -4.70 -1.84 -2.96
C ARG A 15 -4.81 -3.03 -3.90
N LEU A 16 -3.76 -3.85 -3.96
CA LEU A 16 -3.74 -5.07 -4.76
C LEU A 16 -4.40 -6.26 -4.06
N GLY A 17 -4.92 -6.10 -2.84
CA GLY A 17 -5.54 -7.17 -2.07
C GLY A 17 -4.57 -8.23 -1.56
N VAL A 18 -3.26 -7.92 -1.54
CA VAL A 18 -2.20 -8.81 -1.06
C VAL A 18 -2.09 -8.66 0.46
N SER A 19 -2.34 -9.75 1.19
CA SER A 19 -2.17 -9.77 2.64
C SER A 19 -0.69 -9.85 3.03
N THR A 20 -0.38 -9.62 4.30
CA THR A 20 1.00 -9.76 4.81
C THR A 20 1.54 -11.17 4.64
N ASP A 21 0.69 -12.20 4.79
CA ASP A 21 1.06 -13.60 4.71
C ASP A 21 1.22 -14.09 3.26
N GLU A 22 0.49 -13.48 2.32
CA GLU A 22 0.59 -13.78 0.88
C GLU A 22 1.73 -13.03 0.18
N ALA A 23 2.23 -11.96 0.79
CA ALA A 23 3.25 -11.13 0.19
C ALA A 23 4.54 -11.92 -0.05
N ALA A 24 5.09 -11.85 -1.26
CA ALA A 24 6.43 -12.35 -1.49
C ALA A 24 7.41 -11.54 -0.63
N THR A 25 8.45 -12.20 -0.12
CA THR A 25 9.45 -11.57 0.77
C THR A 25 10.87 -11.85 0.32
N TYR A 26 11.79 -10.94 0.67
CA TYR A 26 13.22 -11.11 0.47
C TYR A 26 13.98 -10.37 1.56
N ARG A 27 15.03 -10.99 2.09
CA ARG A 27 15.89 -10.38 3.13
C ARG A 27 17.17 -9.84 2.50
N TYR A 28 17.48 -8.59 2.78
CA TYR A 28 18.69 -7.91 2.33
C TYR A 28 19.18 -6.98 3.45
N ASN A 29 20.49 -7.01 3.76
CA ASN A 29 21.10 -6.20 4.83
C ASN A 29 20.34 -6.24 6.17
N ASN A 30 19.98 -7.44 6.63
CA ASN A 30 19.21 -7.68 7.86
C ASN A 30 17.80 -7.05 7.90
N GLN A 31 17.30 -6.53 6.78
CA GLN A 31 15.95 -6.02 6.63
C GLN A 31 15.11 -6.96 5.74
N GLU A 32 13.86 -7.20 6.15
CA GLU A 32 12.87 -7.90 5.33
C GLU A 32 12.10 -6.91 4.46
N TYR A 33 12.03 -7.19 3.17
CA TYR A 33 11.26 -6.45 2.18
C TYR A 33 10.07 -7.29 1.71
N ARG A 34 8.94 -6.63 1.45
CA ARG A 34 7.70 -7.25 0.98
C ARG A 34 7.34 -6.76 -0.41
N PHE A 35 6.78 -7.65 -1.21
CA PHE A 35 6.49 -7.42 -2.62
C PHE A 35 5.06 -7.84 -2.95
N CYS A 36 4.46 -7.16 -3.94
CA CYS A 36 3.11 -7.46 -4.38
C CYS A 36 2.99 -8.77 -5.16
N CYS A 37 4.11 -9.32 -5.66
CA CYS A 37 4.15 -10.58 -6.40
C CYS A 37 5.60 -11.13 -6.45
N GLN A 38 5.73 -12.41 -6.80
CA GLN A 38 7.03 -13.08 -6.90
C GLN A 38 7.96 -12.39 -7.90
N LYS A 39 7.45 -11.99 -9.07
CA LYS A 39 8.23 -11.27 -10.09
C LYS A 39 8.88 -9.99 -9.56
N CYS A 40 8.21 -9.27 -8.64
CA CYS A 40 8.80 -8.09 -8.01
C CYS A 40 9.93 -8.44 -7.04
N ALA A 41 9.83 -9.56 -6.32
CA ALA A 41 10.89 -10.07 -5.46
C ALA A 41 12.10 -10.53 -6.28
N ASP A 42 11.85 -11.24 -7.40
CA ASP A 42 12.91 -11.77 -8.27
C ASP A 42 13.77 -10.63 -8.85
N VAL A 43 13.13 -9.60 -9.43
CA VAL A 43 13.88 -8.46 -9.99
C VAL A 43 14.57 -7.62 -8.91
N PHE A 44 14.00 -7.53 -7.71
CA PHE A 44 14.67 -6.87 -6.58
C PHE A 44 15.91 -7.64 -6.17
N SER A 45 15.82 -8.98 -6.06
CA SER A 45 16.93 -9.83 -5.64
C SER A 45 18.13 -9.78 -6.60
N ALA A 46 17.88 -9.50 -7.90
CA ALA A 46 18.91 -9.36 -8.91
C ALA A 46 19.74 -8.07 -8.76
N ASP A 47 19.13 -6.98 -8.28
CA ASP A 47 19.81 -5.70 -8.06
C ASP A 47 19.09 -4.87 -6.96
N PRO A 48 19.26 -5.22 -5.67
CA PRO A 48 18.57 -4.53 -4.58
C PRO A 48 18.92 -3.04 -4.51
N GLN A 49 20.18 -2.70 -4.78
CA GLN A 49 20.69 -1.33 -4.68
C GLN A 49 19.95 -0.40 -5.62
N LYS A 50 19.66 -0.83 -6.85
CA LYS A 50 18.86 -0.07 -7.83
C LYS A 50 17.47 0.34 -7.30
N TYR A 51 16.77 -0.57 -6.62
CA TYR A 51 15.42 -0.29 -6.12
C TYR A 51 15.42 0.49 -4.81
N LEU A 52 16.49 0.38 -4.03
CA LEU A 52 16.66 1.09 -2.76
C LEU A 52 17.19 2.52 -2.88
N GLN A 53 17.54 2.99 -4.09
CA GLN A 53 17.96 4.39 -4.31
C GLN A 53 16.89 5.40 -3.90
N ILE A 54 15.61 5.03 -3.98
CA ILE A 54 14.49 5.89 -3.59
C ILE A 54 13.67 5.16 -2.50
N PRO A 55 13.70 5.62 -1.24
CA PRO A 55 13.04 4.95 -0.12
C PRO A 55 11.52 4.84 -0.31
N VAL A 56 10.87 3.71 -0.06
CA VAL A 56 9.41 3.58 -0.27
C VAL A 56 8.54 4.59 0.50
N ASP A 57 9.08 5.21 1.55
CA ASP A 57 8.39 6.13 2.45
C ASP A 57 7.97 7.47 1.79
N PHE A 58 8.42 7.77 0.56
CA PHE A 58 7.88 8.92 -0.20
C PHE A 58 6.51 8.64 -0.82
N ILE A 59 6.02 7.40 -0.81
CA ILE A 59 4.68 7.06 -1.25
C ILE A 59 3.78 6.82 -0.05
N VAL A 60 2.67 7.52 -0.04
CA VAL A 60 1.58 7.34 0.93
C VAL A 60 0.31 6.92 0.21
N VAL A 61 -0.61 6.32 0.94
CA VAL A 61 -1.81 5.71 0.37
C VAL A 61 -3.04 6.32 1.03
N CYS A 62 -3.96 6.83 0.22
CA CYS A 62 -5.24 7.32 0.72
C CYS A 62 -6.02 6.19 1.41
N PRO A 63 -6.42 6.31 2.68
CA PRO A 63 -7.13 5.23 3.39
C PRO A 63 -8.44 4.81 2.72
N VAL A 64 -9.08 5.73 1.98
CA VAL A 64 -10.39 5.52 1.36
C VAL A 64 -10.29 4.95 -0.04
N CYS A 65 -9.61 5.63 -0.97
CA CYS A 65 -9.54 5.14 -2.35
C CYS A 65 -8.34 4.23 -2.63
N LEU A 66 -7.46 4.02 -1.64
CA LEU A 66 -6.21 3.26 -1.78
C LEU A 66 -5.27 3.77 -2.87
N GLY A 67 -5.46 5.01 -3.33
CA GLY A 67 -4.59 5.63 -4.32
C GLY A 67 -3.24 5.99 -3.70
N GLU A 68 -2.17 5.51 -4.32
CA GLU A 68 -0.80 5.92 -4.04
C GLU A 68 -0.59 7.38 -4.45
N LYS A 69 0.07 8.15 -3.59
CA LYS A 69 0.46 9.54 -3.83
C LYS A 69 1.87 9.79 -3.30
N PRO A 70 2.66 10.61 -3.99
CA PRO A 70 3.85 11.20 -3.38
C PRO A 70 3.46 11.96 -2.11
N LEU A 71 4.25 11.79 -1.04
CA LEU A 71 4.04 12.41 0.27
C LEU A 71 3.82 13.92 0.15
N GLN A 72 4.61 14.59 -0.70
CA GLN A 72 4.53 16.03 -0.96
C GLN A 72 3.21 16.51 -1.57
N TRP A 73 2.42 15.61 -2.17
CA TRP A 73 1.12 15.93 -2.79
C TRP A 73 -0.06 15.40 -1.98
N ALA A 74 0.20 14.77 -0.84
CA ALA A 74 -0.85 14.23 0.00
C ALA A 74 -1.29 15.23 1.08
N VAL A 75 -2.57 15.22 1.40
CA VAL A 75 -3.12 16.02 2.50
C VAL A 75 -2.97 15.24 3.80
N LYS A 76 -2.20 15.79 4.74
CA LYS A 76 -1.98 15.18 6.05
C LYS A 76 -3.14 15.49 7.01
N VAL A 77 -3.65 14.47 7.67
CA VAL A 77 -4.71 14.57 8.69
C VAL A 77 -4.30 13.74 9.90
N THR A 78 -4.50 14.28 11.11
CA THR A 78 -4.23 13.55 12.36
C THR A 78 -5.52 12.91 12.86
N ILE A 79 -5.52 11.60 13.09
CA ILE A 79 -6.66 10.80 13.57
C ILE A 79 -6.21 10.01 14.79
N ALA A 80 -6.81 10.26 15.96
CA ALA A 80 -6.46 9.59 17.22
C ALA A 80 -4.94 9.57 17.52
N GLY A 81 -4.24 10.68 17.21
CA GLY A 81 -2.78 10.80 17.37
C GLY A 81 -1.94 10.12 16.28
N GLN A 82 -2.56 9.48 15.29
CA GLN A 82 -1.87 8.90 14.13
C GLN A 82 -2.01 9.79 12.90
N GLU A 83 -0.92 9.94 12.14
CA GLU A 83 -0.97 10.65 10.86
C GLU A 83 -1.52 9.71 9.76
N ALA A 84 -2.51 10.22 9.02
CA ALA A 84 -3.01 9.64 7.77
C ALA A 84 -2.82 10.64 6.63
N HIS A 85 -2.64 10.12 5.43
CA HIS A 85 -2.39 10.92 4.23
C HIS A 85 -3.47 10.65 3.20
N PHE A 86 -4.17 11.70 2.77
CA PHE A 86 -5.30 11.64 1.85
C PHE A 86 -4.91 12.15 0.46
N CYS A 87 -5.65 11.68 -0.55
CA CYS A 87 -5.45 12.12 -1.93
C CYS A 87 -5.94 13.55 -2.24
N GLY A 88 -6.56 14.23 -1.26
CA GLY A 88 -7.13 15.58 -1.42
C GLY A 88 -8.57 15.61 -1.97
N CYS A 89 -9.17 14.46 -2.28
CA CYS A 89 -10.57 14.39 -2.73
C CYS A 89 -11.54 14.63 -1.57
N PRO A 90 -12.51 15.57 -1.68
CA PRO A 90 -13.51 15.82 -0.63
C PRO A 90 -14.32 14.58 -0.26
N LEU A 91 -14.70 13.77 -1.26
CA LEU A 91 -15.44 12.53 -1.06
C LEU A 91 -14.68 11.53 -0.19
N CYS A 92 -13.36 11.46 -0.33
CA CYS A 92 -12.55 10.59 0.52
C CYS A 92 -12.55 11.07 1.98
N SER A 93 -12.50 12.39 2.21
CA SER A 93 -12.58 12.94 3.57
C SER A 93 -13.93 12.64 4.21
N GLU A 94 -15.03 12.89 3.50
CA GLU A 94 -16.38 12.63 4.00
C GLU A 94 -16.64 11.15 4.27
N ALA A 95 -16.25 10.27 3.35
CA ALA A 95 -16.38 8.83 3.54
C ALA A 95 -15.59 8.35 4.76
N PHE A 96 -14.36 8.84 4.94
CA PHE A 96 -13.52 8.48 6.08
C PHE A 96 -14.18 8.83 7.42
N GLN A 97 -14.78 10.02 7.54
CA GLN A 97 -15.44 10.46 8.76
C GLN A 97 -16.62 9.56 9.17
N LYS A 98 -17.31 8.96 8.20
CA LYS A 98 -18.45 8.05 8.46
C LYS A 98 -18.00 6.71 9.06
N ASN A 99 -16.78 6.25 8.76
CA ASN A 99 -16.29 4.96 9.25
C ASN A 99 -14.75 4.90 9.35
N PRO A 100 -14.13 5.68 10.23
CA PRO A 100 -12.67 5.80 10.29
C PRO A 100 -11.98 4.47 10.65
N GLU A 101 -12.57 3.70 11.57
CA GLU A 101 -12.01 2.41 11.98
C GLU A 101 -11.88 1.42 10.83
N PHE A 102 -12.89 1.31 9.97
CA PHE A 102 -12.85 0.43 8.81
C PHE A 102 -11.68 0.78 7.90
N TYR A 103 -11.51 2.06 7.54
CA TYR A 103 -10.44 2.49 6.64
C TYR A 103 -9.05 2.32 7.26
N VAL A 104 -8.90 2.58 8.56
CA VAL A 104 -7.65 2.35 9.28
C VAL A 104 -7.30 0.87 9.30
N LYS A 105 -8.23 0.00 9.70
CA LYS A 105 -8.05 -1.46 9.74
C LYS A 105 -7.72 -2.02 8.36
N ARG A 106 -8.42 -1.56 7.31
CA ARG A 106 -8.16 -1.98 5.93
C ARG A 106 -6.78 -1.55 5.46
N LEU A 107 -6.39 -0.29 5.68
CA LEU A 107 -5.07 0.19 5.25
C LEU A 107 -3.92 -0.45 6.02
N ALA A 108 -4.16 -0.86 7.27
CA ALA A 108 -3.22 -1.65 8.06
C ALA A 108 -3.13 -3.13 7.61
N GLY A 109 -4.01 -3.58 6.70
CA GLY A 109 -4.08 -4.97 6.26
C GLY A 109 -4.65 -5.93 7.30
N THR A 110 -5.34 -5.43 8.34
CA THR A 110 -5.93 -6.28 9.39
C THR A 110 -7.31 -6.82 9.00
N ILE A 111 -7.90 -6.30 7.92
CA ILE A 111 -9.11 -6.83 7.30
C ILE A 111 -8.87 -6.99 5.79
N PRO A 112 -9.51 -7.98 5.13
CA PRO A 112 -9.29 -8.25 3.72
C PRO A 112 -9.76 -7.10 2.82
N ASN A 113 -9.13 -7.00 1.65
CA ASN A 113 -9.53 -6.14 0.54
C ASN A 113 -9.41 -6.96 -0.74
N GLU A 114 -10.44 -6.99 -1.58
CA GLU A 114 -10.49 -7.81 -2.80
C GLU A 114 -9.43 -7.40 -3.85
N GLY A 115 -8.84 -6.23 -3.65
CA GLY A 115 -7.82 -5.68 -4.51
C GLY A 115 -8.40 -4.94 -5.69
N VAL A 116 -7.69 -4.96 -6.81
CA VAL A 116 -8.19 -4.48 -8.09
C VAL A 116 -8.94 -5.64 -8.76
N VAL A 117 -10.17 -5.38 -9.18
CA VAL A 117 -11.01 -6.34 -9.89
C VAL A 117 -11.25 -5.86 -11.32
N ASP A 118 -11.46 -6.78 -12.24
CA ASP A 118 -11.85 -6.47 -13.62
C ASP A 118 -13.34 -6.10 -13.72
N HIS A 119 -13.79 -5.87 -14.95
CA HIS A 119 -15.19 -5.55 -15.26
C HIS A 119 -16.19 -6.64 -14.85
N GLU A 120 -15.74 -7.89 -14.70
CA GLU A 120 -16.57 -9.03 -14.30
C GLU A 120 -16.52 -9.23 -12.77
N GLY A 121 -15.75 -8.42 -12.04
CA GLY A 121 -15.56 -8.52 -10.60
C GLY A 121 -14.52 -9.55 -10.18
N SER A 122 -13.77 -10.12 -11.12
CA SER A 122 -12.69 -11.07 -10.82
C SER A 122 -11.40 -10.34 -10.44
N SER A 123 -10.66 -10.87 -9.48
CA SER A 123 -9.37 -10.28 -9.07
C SER A 123 -8.39 -10.28 -10.25
N VAL A 124 -7.75 -9.13 -10.53
CA VAL A 124 -6.77 -9.02 -11.63
C VAL A 124 -5.37 -9.50 -11.24
N ARG A 125 -5.21 -10.06 -10.03
CA ARG A 125 -3.95 -10.68 -9.61
C ARG A 125 -3.71 -11.91 -10.50
N ALA A 126 -2.54 -12.00 -11.12
CA ALA A 126 -2.11 -13.25 -11.71
C ALA A 126 -1.96 -14.29 -10.59
N ALA A 127 -2.60 -15.44 -10.76
CA ALA A 127 -2.41 -16.61 -9.91
C ALA A 127 -0.95 -17.09 -9.96
#